data_AF-A0A519S6U2-F1
#
_entry.id   AF-A0A519S6U2-F1
#
_cell.length_a   1.000
_cell.length_b   1.000
_cell.length_c   1.000
_cell.angle_alpha   90.00
_cell.angle_beta   90.00
_cell.angle_gamma   90.00
#
_symmetry.space_group_name_H-M   'P 1'
#
loop_
_entity.id
_entity.type
_entity.pdbx_description
1 polymer ?
#
loop_
_entity_poly.entity_id
_entity_poly.type
_entity_poly.pdbx_seq_one_letter_code
_entity_poly.pdbx_strand_id
1 'polypeptide(L)'
;MKLRNLIFLMMAFQGYINYANAQQKRLAFVEGVVIYRPTKDSLPSDVFFIPSKIKKNEVQSDYYKRTFSNRDNVAFITYFQGIRWTMPQAHEILSKVNFEIMKYGVYFQESRLCHLTLIFDVTRIHDIIDDPNLIPDSTVLKVPIQYGGIEYKIKVQEQTIEMGVLKGFEII
;
A
#
# COMPACT_ATOMS: atom_id res chain seq x y z
N MET A 1 1.42 -8.15 -29.18
CA MET A 1 0.81 -6.92 -28.64
C MET A 1 0.94 -6.82 -27.11
N LYS A 2 2.16 -6.97 -26.54
CA LYS A 2 2.39 -6.97 -25.07
C LYS A 2 3.48 -5.99 -24.60
N LEU A 3 4.43 -5.61 -25.48
CA LEU A 3 5.57 -4.75 -25.12
C LEU A 3 5.21 -3.25 -25.07
N ARG A 4 4.35 -2.77 -25.97
CA ARG A 4 3.94 -1.36 -26.05
C ARG A 4 3.20 -0.86 -24.80
N ASN A 5 2.38 -1.71 -24.18
CA ASN A 5 1.62 -1.33 -22.98
C ASN A 5 2.53 -1.21 -21.75
N LEU A 6 3.57 -2.05 -21.64
CA LEU A 6 4.55 -1.96 -20.55
C LEU A 6 5.36 -0.65 -20.62
N ILE A 7 5.70 -0.21 -21.83
CA ILE A 7 6.42 1.04 -22.07
C ILE A 7 5.55 2.26 -21.72
N PHE A 8 4.26 2.24 -22.06
CA PHE A 8 3.31 3.29 -21.66
C PHE A 8 3.08 3.33 -20.13
N LEU A 9 3.08 2.18 -19.47
CA LEU A 9 2.96 2.04 -18.02
C LEU A 9 4.11 2.74 -17.27
N MET A 10 5.36 2.52 -17.71
CA MET A 10 6.53 3.19 -17.13
C MET A 10 6.50 4.70 -17.37
N MET A 11 5.98 5.16 -18.52
CA MET A 11 6.00 6.58 -18.89
C MET A 11 5.09 7.47 -18.02
N ALA A 12 3.94 6.99 -17.56
CA ALA A 12 3.01 7.82 -16.77
C ALA A 12 3.57 8.10 -15.36
N PHE A 13 4.10 7.08 -14.68
CA PHE A 13 4.72 7.27 -13.36
C PHE A 13 6.04 8.03 -13.47
N GLN A 14 6.83 7.78 -14.52
CA GLN A 14 8.02 8.58 -14.82
C GLN A 14 7.68 10.06 -15.04
N GLY A 15 6.54 10.36 -15.67
CA GLY A 15 6.03 11.73 -15.78
C GLY A 15 5.78 12.39 -14.42
N TYR A 16 5.20 11.66 -13.47
CA TYR A 16 5.03 12.16 -12.11
C TYR A 16 6.37 12.34 -11.37
N ILE A 17 7.30 11.39 -11.48
CA ILE A 17 8.65 11.52 -10.89
C ILE A 17 9.38 12.75 -11.45
N ASN A 18 9.29 12.98 -12.76
CA ASN A 18 9.88 14.15 -13.40
C ASN A 18 9.24 15.46 -12.92
N TYR A 19 7.91 15.48 -12.79
CA TYR A 19 7.18 16.60 -12.20
C TYR A 19 7.56 16.84 -10.73
N ALA A 20 7.66 15.78 -9.94
CA ALA A 20 8.04 15.84 -8.53
C ALA A 20 9.46 16.43 -8.38
N ASN A 21 10.40 15.98 -9.20
CA ASN A 21 11.76 16.53 -9.26
C ASN A 21 11.75 18.01 -9.67
N ALA A 22 10.98 18.39 -10.69
CA ALA A 22 10.88 19.78 -11.14
C ALA A 22 10.25 20.70 -10.08
N GLN A 23 9.36 20.18 -9.24
CA GLN A 23 8.71 20.90 -8.15
C GLN A 23 9.42 20.72 -6.80
N GLN A 24 10.63 20.14 -6.79
CA GLN A 24 11.43 19.87 -5.59
C GLN A 24 10.66 19.10 -4.49
N LYS A 25 9.75 18.22 -4.90
CA LYS A 25 9.01 17.36 -3.98
C LYS A 25 9.94 16.30 -3.39
N ARG A 26 9.74 15.99 -2.12
CA ARG A 26 10.41 14.90 -1.41
C ARG A 26 9.52 13.67 -1.47
N LEU A 27 9.99 12.61 -2.12
CA LEU A 27 9.28 11.34 -2.23
C LEU A 27 9.93 10.30 -1.31
N ALA A 28 9.10 9.62 -0.53
CA ALA A 28 9.49 8.48 0.28
C ALA A 28 8.99 7.18 -0.36
N PHE A 29 9.87 6.21 -0.50
CA PHE A 29 9.59 4.89 -1.07
C PHE A 29 9.60 3.88 0.06
N VAL A 30 8.44 3.28 0.33
CA VAL A 30 8.24 2.38 1.47
C VAL A 30 7.77 1.04 0.97
N GLU A 31 8.64 0.05 1.11
CA GLU A 31 8.33 -1.36 0.84
C GLU A 31 7.40 -1.91 1.93
N GLY A 32 6.47 -2.78 1.53
CA GLY A 32 5.63 -3.46 2.50
C GLY A 32 4.57 -4.36 1.91
N VAL A 33 3.87 -5.00 2.83
CA VAL A 33 2.77 -5.90 2.54
C VAL A 33 1.49 -5.08 2.30
N VAL A 34 0.82 -5.34 1.19
CA VAL A 34 -0.46 -4.72 0.84
C VAL A 34 -1.55 -5.78 0.87
N ILE A 35 -2.63 -5.49 1.61
CA ILE A 35 -3.81 -6.34 1.74
C ILE A 35 -5.01 -5.56 1.23
N TYR A 36 -5.79 -6.16 0.34
CA TYR A 36 -6.97 -5.49 -0.21
C TYR A 36 -8.04 -6.49 -0.61
N ARG A 37 -9.30 -6.04 -0.55
CA ARG A 37 -10.39 -6.85 -1.08
C ARG A 37 -10.35 -6.82 -2.61
N PRO A 38 -10.53 -7.97 -3.28
CA PRO A 38 -10.56 -7.99 -4.73
C PRO A 38 -11.75 -7.18 -5.25
N THR A 39 -11.46 -6.20 -6.11
CA THR A 39 -12.45 -5.41 -6.83
C THR A 39 -12.43 -5.79 -8.31
N LYS A 40 -13.62 -5.94 -8.91
CA LYS A 40 -13.72 -6.23 -10.34
C LYS A 40 -13.44 -4.96 -11.13
N ASP A 41 -12.49 -5.04 -12.07
CA ASP A 41 -12.16 -4.01 -13.07
C ASP A 41 -11.96 -2.58 -12.51
N SER A 42 -11.57 -2.46 -11.25
CA SER A 42 -11.38 -1.18 -10.56
C SER A 42 -10.26 -1.24 -9.53
N LEU A 43 -9.63 -0.10 -9.27
CA LEU A 43 -8.67 0.04 -8.18
C LEU A 43 -9.43 0.01 -6.85
N PRO A 44 -8.99 -0.78 -5.84
CA PRO A 44 -9.60 -0.75 -4.52
C PRO A 44 -9.60 0.68 -3.97
N SER A 45 -10.65 1.05 -3.23
CA SER A 45 -10.76 2.37 -2.59
C SER A 45 -9.65 2.57 -1.56
N ASP A 46 -9.47 1.55 -0.74
CA ASP A 46 -8.57 1.46 0.39
C ASP A 46 -7.85 0.13 0.38
N VAL A 47 -6.65 0.13 0.96
CA VAL A 47 -5.83 -1.05 1.21
C VAL A 47 -5.29 -0.97 2.63
N PHE A 48 -4.96 -2.11 3.22
CA PHE A 48 -4.12 -2.13 4.42
C PHE A 48 -2.67 -2.29 4.00
N PHE A 49 -1.81 -1.41 4.50
CA PHE A 49 -0.38 -1.40 4.20
C PHE A 49 0.44 -1.63 5.46
N ILE A 50 1.29 -2.66 5.47
CA ILE A 50 2.22 -2.95 6.57
C ILE A 50 3.66 -2.70 6.10
N PRO A 51 4.29 -1.58 6.50
CA PRO A 51 5.68 -1.30 6.17
C PRO A 51 6.58 -2.45 6.65
N SER A 52 7.24 -3.11 5.71
CA SER A 52 8.09 -4.26 6.01
C SER A 52 8.94 -4.58 4.78
N LYS A 53 10.08 -5.25 5.00
CA LYS A 53 10.97 -5.65 3.91
C LYS A 53 11.12 -7.15 3.86
N ILE A 54 11.16 -7.69 2.65
CA ILE A 54 11.55 -9.09 2.43
C ILE A 54 13.04 -9.23 2.65
N LYS A 55 13.46 -10.24 3.42
CA LYS A 55 14.89 -10.51 3.63
C LYS A 55 15.47 -11.19 2.38
N LYS A 56 16.77 -11.02 2.16
CA LYS A 56 17.48 -11.70 1.07
C LYS A 56 17.26 -13.22 1.18
N ASN A 57 16.82 -13.84 0.08
CA ASN A 57 16.52 -15.27 -0.04
C ASN A 57 15.35 -15.77 0.83
N GLU A 58 14.54 -14.88 1.41
CA GLU A 58 13.34 -15.28 2.15
C GLU A 58 12.23 -15.69 1.18
N VAL A 59 11.56 -16.80 1.46
CA VAL A 59 10.39 -17.23 0.70
C VAL A 59 9.24 -16.27 1.00
N GLN A 60 8.50 -15.85 -0.02
CA GLN A 60 7.43 -14.84 0.10
C GLN A 60 6.37 -15.21 1.16
N SER A 61 6.01 -16.48 1.25
CA SER A 61 5.05 -16.94 2.27
C SER A 61 5.59 -16.86 3.69
N ASP A 62 6.88 -17.11 3.90
CA ASP A 62 7.53 -16.98 5.20
C ASP A 62 7.70 -15.51 5.60
N TYR A 63 7.98 -14.64 4.63
CA TYR A 63 7.94 -13.19 4.81
C TYR A 63 6.58 -12.73 5.34
N TYR A 64 5.48 -13.14 4.71
CA TYR A 64 4.13 -12.78 5.18
C TYR A 64 3.84 -13.30 6.59
N LYS A 65 4.14 -14.57 6.88
CA LYS A 65 3.98 -15.13 8.24
C LYS A 65 4.78 -14.36 9.27
N ARG A 66 6.03 -14.00 8.97
CA ARG A 66 6.88 -13.20 9.84
C ARG A 66 6.29 -11.81 10.07
N THR A 67 5.81 -11.15 9.01
CA THR A 67 5.18 -9.83 9.08
C THR A 67 3.92 -9.87 9.95
N PHE A 68 3.10 -10.91 9.86
CA PHE A 68 1.89 -11.05 10.68
C PHE A 68 2.16 -11.51 12.12
N SER A 69 3.25 -12.25 12.35
CA SER A 69 3.64 -12.70 13.69
C SER A 69 4.24 -11.57 14.54
N ASN A 70 4.78 -10.53 13.90
CA ASN A 70 5.37 -9.39 14.61
C ASN A 70 4.27 -8.51 15.23
N ARG A 71 4.20 -8.51 16.57
CA ARG A 71 3.22 -7.72 17.34
C ARG A 71 3.46 -6.22 17.29
N ASP A 72 4.63 -5.78 16.84
CA ASP A 72 4.96 -4.36 16.71
C ASP A 72 4.40 -3.77 15.42
N ASN A 73 4.20 -4.60 14.39
CA ASN A 73 3.69 -4.17 13.11
C ASN A 73 2.28 -3.58 13.22
N VAL A 74 2.06 -2.49 12.48
CA VAL A 74 0.77 -1.82 12.30
C VAL A 74 0.45 -1.83 10.81
N ALA A 75 -0.78 -2.17 10.48
CA ALA A 75 -1.34 -2.04 9.14
C ALA A 75 -2.07 -0.70 9.04
N PHE A 76 -1.64 0.15 8.12
CA PHE A 76 -2.23 1.45 7.90
C PHE A 76 -3.31 1.37 6.82
N ILE A 77 -4.50 1.89 7.10
CA ILE A 77 -5.54 2.08 6.09
C ILE A 77 -5.07 3.17 5.14
N THR A 78 -4.88 2.82 3.88
CA THR A 78 -4.27 3.67 2.86
C THR A 78 -5.20 3.81 1.68
N TYR A 79 -5.60 5.05 1.34
CA TYR A 79 -6.58 5.30 0.28
C TYR A 79 -5.95 5.39 -1.11
N PHE A 80 -6.21 4.37 -1.92
CA PHE A 80 -5.77 4.29 -3.32
C PHE A 80 -6.58 5.22 -4.25
N GLN A 81 -7.71 5.77 -3.80
CA GLN A 81 -8.46 6.76 -4.58
C GLN A 81 -7.60 7.99 -4.96
N GLY A 82 -6.69 8.41 -4.06
CA GLY A 82 -5.85 9.60 -4.25
C GLY A 82 -4.83 9.48 -5.39
N ILE A 83 -4.42 8.26 -5.76
CA ILE A 83 -3.38 8.05 -6.78
C ILE A 83 -3.92 7.95 -8.19
N ARG A 84 -5.25 7.94 -8.40
CA ARG A 84 -5.84 7.80 -9.74
C ARG A 84 -5.40 8.92 -10.69
N TRP A 85 -5.10 10.11 -10.17
CA TRP A 85 -4.66 11.26 -10.96
C TRP A 85 -3.18 11.21 -11.33
N THR A 86 -2.34 10.69 -10.44
CA THR A 86 -0.89 10.57 -10.63
C THR A 86 -0.49 9.29 -11.34
N MET A 87 -1.31 8.24 -11.18
CA MET A 87 -1.12 6.91 -11.76
C MET A 87 -2.45 6.39 -12.34
N PRO A 88 -2.93 6.92 -13.49
CA PRO A 88 -4.21 6.52 -14.08
C PRO A 88 -4.32 5.02 -14.39
N GLN A 89 -3.19 4.37 -14.60
CA GLN A 89 -3.10 2.94 -14.90
C GLN A 89 -2.90 2.06 -13.65
N ALA A 90 -3.06 2.63 -12.45
CA ALA A 90 -2.86 1.91 -11.18
C ALA A 90 -3.64 0.59 -11.12
N HIS A 91 -4.89 0.56 -11.60
CA HIS A 91 -5.68 -0.67 -11.61
C HIS A 91 -5.05 -1.77 -12.48
N GLU A 92 -4.62 -1.42 -13.71
CA GLU A 92 -3.98 -2.35 -14.65
C GLU A 92 -2.61 -2.84 -14.17
N ILE A 93 -1.92 -2.03 -13.37
CA ILE A 93 -0.64 -2.39 -12.77
C ILE A 93 -0.90 -3.37 -11.63
N LEU A 94 -1.80 -3.03 -10.70
CA LEU A 94 -2.15 -3.87 -9.56
C LEU A 94 -2.71 -5.23 -9.99
N SER A 95 -3.45 -5.31 -11.11
CA SER A 95 -4.00 -6.57 -11.62
C SER A 95 -2.95 -7.56 -12.14
N LYS A 96 -1.73 -7.09 -12.42
CA LYS A 96 -0.60 -7.92 -12.88
C LYS A 96 0.30 -8.38 -11.74
N VAL A 97 0.06 -7.91 -10.52
CA VAL A 97 0.87 -8.24 -9.35
C VAL A 97 0.55 -9.67 -8.90
N ASN A 98 1.60 -10.45 -8.62
CA ASN A 98 1.44 -11.75 -7.97
C ASN A 98 0.89 -11.55 -6.57
N PHE A 99 -0.20 -12.25 -6.25
CA PHE A 99 -0.84 -12.18 -4.95
C PHE A 99 -1.05 -13.57 -4.38
N GLU A 100 -1.10 -13.64 -3.06
CA GLU A 100 -1.61 -14.79 -2.33
C GLU A 100 -3.01 -14.47 -1.79
N ILE A 101 -3.78 -15.52 -1.50
CA ILE A 101 -5.10 -15.36 -0.89
C ILE A 101 -4.96 -15.49 0.63
N MET A 102 -5.61 -14.56 1.33
CA MET A 102 -5.78 -14.59 2.77
C MET A 102 -7.23 -14.26 3.12
N LYS A 103 -7.59 -14.39 4.40
CA LYS A 103 -8.88 -13.94 4.90
C LYS A 103 -8.71 -12.83 5.92
N TYR A 104 -9.55 -11.80 5.84
CA TYR A 104 -9.47 -10.61 6.68
C TYR A 104 -10.81 -10.30 7.35
N GLY A 105 -10.74 -9.84 8.59
CA GLY A 105 -11.88 -9.33 9.36
C GLY A 105 -12.66 -10.43 10.09
N VAL A 106 -13.68 -10.02 10.85
CA VAL A 106 -14.47 -10.90 11.73
C VAL A 106 -15.17 -12.03 10.95
N TYR A 107 -15.56 -11.77 9.70
CA TYR A 107 -16.20 -12.75 8.83
C TYR A 107 -15.22 -13.47 7.89
N PHE A 108 -13.91 -13.26 8.07
CA PHE A 108 -12.87 -13.88 7.25
C PHE A 108 -13.14 -13.79 5.75
N GLN A 109 -13.37 -12.56 5.27
CA GLN A 109 -13.60 -12.32 3.84
C GLN A 109 -12.31 -12.53 3.05
N GLU A 110 -12.41 -13.16 1.88
CA GLU A 110 -11.26 -13.35 0.99
C GLU A 110 -10.66 -12.00 0.59
N SER A 111 -9.35 -11.91 0.71
CA SER A 111 -8.56 -10.74 0.41
C SER A 111 -7.28 -11.16 -0.31
N ARG A 112 -6.75 -10.25 -1.12
CA ARG A 112 -5.49 -10.42 -1.81
C ARG A 112 -4.37 -9.83 -0.97
N LEU A 113 -3.25 -10.53 -0.99
CA LEU A 113 -2.03 -10.21 -0.27
C LEU A 113 -0.89 -10.10 -1.27
N CYS A 114 -0.26 -8.95 -1.38
CA CYS A 114 0.88 -8.75 -2.26
C CYS A 114 1.99 -7.91 -1.62
N HIS A 115 3.12 -7.84 -2.31
CA HIS A 115 4.29 -7.10 -1.89
C HIS A 115 4.58 -5.96 -2.86
N LEU A 116 4.56 -4.72 -2.37
CA LEU A 116 4.69 -3.51 -3.19
C LEU A 116 5.58 -2.48 -2.49
N THR A 117 6.10 -1.54 -3.29
CA THR A 117 6.63 -0.28 -2.76
C THR A 117 5.58 0.80 -2.91
N LEU A 118 5.11 1.39 -1.82
CA LEU A 118 4.25 2.57 -1.85
C LEU A 118 5.08 3.86 -1.85
N ILE A 119 4.58 4.88 -2.54
CA ILE A 119 5.33 6.12 -2.81
C ILE A 119 4.54 7.29 -2.24
N PHE A 120 5.14 7.98 -1.28
CA PHE A 120 4.51 9.07 -0.53
C PHE A 120 5.21 10.40 -0.82
N ASP A 121 4.43 11.45 -1.03
CA ASP A 121 4.92 12.84 -1.02
C ASP A 121 4.97 13.34 0.42
N VAL A 122 6.18 13.60 0.90
CA VAL A 122 6.47 14.00 2.28
C VAL A 122 6.91 15.47 2.36
N THR A 123 6.70 16.25 1.30
CA THR A 123 7.24 17.63 1.16
C THR A 123 6.68 18.61 2.19
N ARG A 124 5.39 18.51 2.52
CA ARG A 124 4.66 19.48 3.36
C ARG A 124 3.93 18.82 4.52
N ILE A 125 4.52 17.79 5.12
CA ILE A 125 3.92 17.12 6.27
C ILE A 125 3.65 18.13 7.39
N HIS A 126 4.63 19.00 7.70
CA HIS A 126 4.50 19.99 8.75
C HIS A 126 3.44 21.07 8.45
N ASP A 127 3.29 21.51 7.19
CA ASP A 127 2.31 22.54 6.84
C ASP A 127 0.85 22.04 6.87
N ILE A 128 0.62 20.72 6.79
CA ILE A 128 -0.71 20.12 6.79
C ILE A 128 -1.14 19.66 8.20
N ILE A 129 -0.18 19.36 9.09
CA ILE A 129 -0.45 19.02 10.50
C ILE A 129 -1.10 20.18 11.26
N ASP A 130 -0.87 21.42 10.83
CA ASP A 130 -1.43 22.62 11.47
C ASP A 130 -2.90 22.91 11.09
N ASP A 131 -3.57 22.06 10.30
CA ASP A 131 -5.02 22.17 10.06
C ASP A 131 -5.80 21.48 11.20
N PRO A 132 -6.50 22.23 12.07
CA PRO A 132 -7.23 21.68 13.21
C PRO A 132 -8.41 20.78 12.82
N ASN A 133 -8.81 20.73 11.54
CA ASN A 133 -9.82 19.81 11.04
C ASN A 133 -9.26 18.45 10.60
N LEU A 134 -7.94 18.29 10.58
CA LEU A 134 -7.24 17.08 10.16
C LEU A 134 -6.63 16.30 11.33
N ILE A 135 -7.31 16.26 12.48
CA ILE A 135 -6.86 15.47 13.63
C ILE A 135 -6.89 13.98 13.23
N PRO A 136 -5.73 13.30 13.11
CA PRO A 136 -5.72 11.91 12.72
C PRO A 136 -6.35 11.05 13.82
N ASP A 137 -7.21 10.11 13.45
CA ASP A 137 -7.70 9.11 14.38
C ASP A 137 -6.55 8.17 14.76
N SER A 138 -6.05 8.32 16.00
CA SER A 138 -4.98 7.49 16.55
C SER A 138 -5.47 6.14 17.06
N THR A 139 -6.76 5.81 16.88
CA THR A 139 -7.35 4.56 17.35
C THR A 139 -6.70 3.37 16.67
N VAL A 140 -6.03 2.54 17.47
CA VAL A 140 -5.46 1.27 17.03
C VAL A 140 -6.46 0.15 17.32
N LEU A 141 -6.99 -0.46 16.26
CA LEU A 141 -7.85 -1.63 16.34
C LEU A 141 -7.04 -2.91 16.20
N LYS A 142 -7.51 -4.01 16.79
CA LYS A 142 -6.93 -5.34 16.55
C LYS A 142 -7.90 -6.17 15.74
N VAL A 143 -7.48 -6.60 14.55
CA VAL A 143 -8.34 -7.33 13.61
C VAL A 143 -7.76 -8.72 13.36
N PRO A 144 -8.59 -9.78 13.38
CA PRO A 144 -8.13 -11.12 13.02
C PRO A 144 -7.89 -11.24 11.52
N ILE A 145 -6.87 -12.00 11.16
CA ILE A 145 -6.59 -12.43 9.79
C ILE A 145 -6.25 -13.92 9.78
N GLN A 146 -6.54 -14.60 8.67
CA GLN A 146 -6.15 -16.00 8.46
C GLN A 146 -5.29 -16.12 7.21
N TYR A 147 -4.10 -16.70 7.37
CA TYR A 147 -3.15 -16.90 6.27
C TYR A 147 -2.37 -18.21 6.48
N GLY A 148 -2.28 -19.05 5.43
CA GLY A 148 -1.60 -20.34 5.50
C GLY A 148 -2.18 -21.30 6.56
N GLY A 149 -3.48 -21.20 6.86
CA GLY A 149 -4.15 -21.99 7.90
C GLY A 149 -3.95 -21.48 9.34
N ILE A 150 -3.18 -20.41 9.54
CA ILE A 150 -2.89 -19.84 10.86
C ILE A 150 -3.67 -18.54 11.03
N GLU A 151 -4.25 -18.34 12.21
CA GLU A 151 -4.88 -17.07 12.60
C GLU A 151 -3.85 -16.14 13.26
N TYR A 152 -3.84 -14.87 12.84
CA TYR A 152 -3.06 -13.80 13.43
C TYR A 152 -3.98 -12.66 13.86
N LYS A 153 -3.48 -11.81 14.77
CA LYS A 153 -4.14 -10.55 15.15
C LYS A 153 -3.21 -9.40 14.80
N ILE A 154 -3.60 -8.59 13.82
CA ILE A 154 -2.83 -7.43 13.39
C ILE A 154 -3.41 -6.14 14.00
N LYS A 155 -2.53 -5.19 14.31
CA LYS A 155 -2.93 -3.82 14.67
C LYS A 155 -3.27 -3.07 13.39
N VAL A 156 -4.38 -2.36 13.37
CA VAL A 156 -4.84 -1.54 12.25
C VAL A 156 -5.04 -0.12 12.74
N GLN A 157 -4.58 0.84 11.96
CA GLN A 157 -4.70 2.27 12.25
C GLN A 157 -4.99 3.03 10.95
N GLU A 158 -5.70 4.15 11.04
CA GLU A 158 -5.82 5.07 9.91
C GLU A 158 -4.44 5.65 9.53
N GLN A 159 -4.14 5.79 8.23
CA GLN A 159 -2.91 6.45 7.83
C GLN A 159 -2.96 7.92 8.25
N THR A 160 -1.97 8.37 9.02
CA THR A 160 -1.87 9.78 9.40
C THR A 160 -1.20 10.58 8.28
N ILE A 161 -1.50 11.89 8.23
CA ILE A 161 -0.86 12.80 7.27
C ILE A 161 0.66 12.86 7.46
N GLU A 162 1.15 12.53 8.66
CA GLU A 162 2.58 12.46 9.00
C GLU A 162 3.35 11.42 8.18
N MET A 163 2.64 10.41 7.66
CA MET A 163 3.23 9.39 6.79
C MET A 163 3.41 9.87 5.34
N GLY A 164 2.93 11.08 5.03
CA GLY A 164 2.90 11.65 3.69
C GLY A 164 1.65 11.30 2.91
N VAL A 165 1.50 11.94 1.75
CA VAL A 165 0.34 11.73 0.87
C VAL A 165 0.70 10.68 -0.17
N LEU A 166 -0.06 9.60 -0.28
CA LEU A 166 0.18 8.56 -1.29
C LEU A 166 0.11 9.14 -2.71
N LYS A 167 1.07 8.80 -3.56
CA LYS A 167 1.19 9.25 -4.96
C LYS A 167 1.30 8.12 -5.97
N GLY A 168 1.65 6.91 -5.54
CA GLY A 168 1.71 5.76 -6.42
C GLY A 168 2.28 4.55 -5.72
N PHE A 169 2.56 3.52 -6.52
CA PHE A 169 3.24 2.32 -6.07
C PHE A 169 4.04 1.68 -7.20
N GLU A 170 4.96 0.79 -6.83
CA GLU A 170 5.78 -0.02 -7.73
C GLU A 170 5.66 -1.51 -7.37
N ILE A 171 5.76 -2.34 -8.40
CA ILE A 171 5.83 -3.81 -8.27
C ILE A 171 7.29 -4.19 -7.98
N ILE A 172 7.48 -5.13 -7.06
CA ILE A 172 8.78 -5.70 -6.67
C ILE A 172 9.02 -7.02 -7.38
#